data_AF-A0A8B7IFL7-F1
#
_entry.id   AF-A0A8B7IFL7-F1
#
_cell.length_a   1.000
_cell.length_b   1.000
_cell.length_c   1.000
_cell.angle_alpha   90.00
_cell.angle_beta   90.00
_cell.angle_gamma   90.00
#
_symmetry.space_group_name_H-M   'P 1'
#
loop_
_entity.id
_entity.type
_entity.pdbx_description
1 polymer ?
#
loop_
_entity_poly.entity_id
_entity_poly.type
_entity_poly.pdbx_seq_one_letter_code
_entity_poly.pdbx_strand_id
1 'polypeptide(L)'
;MGAKAVAWITGKIKECSRHGRIFANTADSACLLGMRKRSLVFQPLSELKEQTDFEHRIPKEQWWLKLRPILKILAKYSIELDTSEKAHLEHVRHKRVSLESNI
;
A
#
# COMPACT_ATOMS: atom_id res chain seq x y z
N MET A 1 2.14 3.31 15.74
CA MET A 1 1.22 4.36 15.23
C MET A 1 1.02 5.46 16.27
N GLY A 2 0.41 5.17 17.42
CA GLY A 2 0.10 6.18 18.46
C GLY A 2 1.28 7.04 18.92
N ALA A 3 2.40 6.42 19.35
CA ALA A 3 3.58 7.18 19.80
C ALA A 3 4.14 8.11 18.71
N LYS A 4 4.15 7.67 17.44
CA LYS A 4 4.60 8.49 16.30
C LYS A 4 3.64 9.65 16.05
N ALA A 5 2.33 9.43 16.17
CA ALA A 5 1.32 10.48 16.05
C ALA A 5 1.50 11.54 17.15
N VAL A 6 1.65 11.12 18.41
CA VAL A 6 1.87 12.03 19.54
C VAL A 6 3.15 12.84 19.34
N ALA A 7 4.27 12.17 19.01
CA ALA A 7 5.53 12.85 18.76
C ALA A 7 5.43 13.89 17.62
N TRP A 8 4.72 13.56 16.55
CA TRP A 8 4.46 14.48 15.44
C TRP A 8 3.57 15.67 15.86
N ILE A 9 2.47 15.42 16.58
CA ILE A 9 1.58 16.48 17.09
C ILE A 9 2.34 17.42 18.01
N THR A 10 3.13 16.90 18.96
CA THR A 10 3.95 17.73 19.86
C THR A 10 4.96 18.57 19.08
N GLY A 11 5.59 18.01 18.04
CA GLY A 11 6.47 18.77 17.13
C GLY A 11 5.71 19.88 16.41
N LYS A 12 4.57 19.55 15.80
CA LYS A 12 3.73 20.51 15.08
C LYS A 12 3.19 21.64 15.94
N ILE A 13 2.77 21.36 17.18
CA ILE A 13 2.32 22.40 18.11
C ILE A 13 3.46 23.40 18.37
N LYS A 14 4.69 22.93 18.55
CA LYS A 14 5.86 23.81 18.74
C LYS A 14 6.17 24.63 17.49
N GLU A 15 6.11 24.02 16.31
CA GLU A 15 6.34 24.71 15.02
C GLU A 15 5.28 25.79 14.72
N CYS A 16 4.01 25.48 15.02
CA CYS A 16 2.87 26.34 14.74
C CYS A 16 2.67 27.42 15.81
N SER A 17 3.23 27.28 17.01
CA SER A 17 3.08 28.27 18.08
C SER A 17 4.09 29.41 17.92
N ARG A 18 3.59 30.64 17.70
CA ARG A 18 4.40 31.86 17.58
C ARG A 18 3.74 32.99 18.36
N HIS A 19 4.48 33.60 19.29
CA HIS A 19 4.03 34.76 20.08
C HIS A 19 2.63 34.57 20.72
N GLY A 20 2.35 33.38 21.28
CA GLY A 20 1.08 33.07 21.92
C GLY A 20 -0.09 32.83 20.96
N ARG A 21 0.16 32.76 19.65
CA ARG A 21 -0.84 32.42 18.63
C ARG A 21 -0.42 31.15 17.88
N ILE A 22 -1.41 30.43 17.34
CA ILE A 22 -1.20 29.20 16.57
C ILE A 22 -1.38 29.49 15.08
N PHE A 23 -0.41 29.09 14.26
CA PHE A 23 -0.42 29.24 12.81
C PHE A 23 -0.25 27.86 12.15
N ALA A 24 -1.36 27.25 11.75
CA ALA A 24 -1.42 25.90 11.17
C ALA A 24 -1.87 25.95 9.69
N ASN A 25 -1.25 26.85 8.92
CA ASN A 25 -1.75 27.25 7.59
C ASN A 25 -1.17 26.43 6.44
N THR A 26 -0.28 25.49 6.72
CA THR A 26 0.35 24.61 5.73
C THR A 26 -0.50 23.35 5.52
N ALA A 27 -0.48 22.78 4.32
CA ALA A 27 -1.30 21.60 4.00
C ALA A 27 -0.98 20.37 4.89
N ASP A 28 0.25 20.30 5.40
CA ASP A 28 0.70 19.22 6.30
C ASP A 28 0.20 19.38 7.74
N SER A 29 -0.47 20.49 8.10
CA SER A 29 -1.07 20.67 9.44
C SER A 29 -2.24 19.70 9.68
N ALA A 30 -2.95 19.33 8.62
CA ALA A 30 -4.01 18.33 8.62
C ALA A 30 -3.59 17.14 7.75
N CYS A 31 -3.14 16.07 8.40
CA CYS A 31 -2.61 14.89 7.72
C CYS A 31 -3.13 13.58 8.34
N LEU A 32 -3.01 12.51 7.57
CA LEU A 32 -3.29 11.15 7.99
C LEU A 32 -1.97 10.39 8.21
N LEU A 33 -1.83 9.77 9.38
CA LEU A 33 -0.75 8.83 9.63
C LEU A 33 -1.12 7.48 9.04
N GLY A 34 -0.45 7.10 7.96
CA GLY A 34 -0.68 5.85 7.24
C GLY A 34 0.60 5.05 7.05
N MET A 35 0.44 3.82 6.57
CA MET A 35 1.53 3.01 6.06
C MET A 35 1.58 3.11 4.54
N ARG A 36 2.74 3.46 3.98
CA ARG A 36 3.00 3.38 2.54
C ARG A 36 4.17 2.43 2.33
N LYS A 37 3.92 1.30 1.66
CA LYS A 37 4.87 0.18 1.56
C LYS A 37 5.31 -0.28 2.97
N ARG A 38 6.58 -0.08 3.33
CA ARG A 38 7.16 -0.47 4.62
C ARG A 38 7.38 0.71 5.58
N SER A 39 6.93 1.91 5.21
CA SER A 39 7.20 3.14 5.96
C SER A 39 5.93 3.77 6.50
N LEU A 40 6.01 4.32 7.72
CA LEU A 40 4.98 5.16 8.31
C LEU A 40 5.12 6.59 7.81
N VAL A 41 4.10 7.13 7.16
CA VAL A 41 4.12 8.45 6.50
C VAL A 41 2.95 9.28 6.99
N PHE A 42 3.19 10.57 7.20
CA PHE A 42 2.14 11.57 7.41
C PHE A 42 1.81 12.17 6.04
N GLN A 43 0.59 11.93 5.55
CA GLN A 43 0.15 12.38 4.24
C GLN A 43 -0.89 13.51 4.39
N PRO A 44 -0.70 14.67 3.76
CA PRO A 44 -1.70 15.75 3.75
C PRO A 44 -3.07 15.27 3.22
N LEU A 45 -4.15 15.78 3.81
CA LEU A 45 -5.51 15.43 3.38
C LEU A 45 -5.81 15.87 1.93
N SER A 46 -5.18 16.96 1.46
CA SER A 46 -5.32 17.43 0.08
C SER A 46 -4.88 16.37 -0.93
N GLU A 47 -3.75 15.70 -0.68
CA GLU A 47 -3.23 14.62 -1.53
C GLU A 47 -4.06 13.34 -1.39
N LEU A 48 -4.50 13.02 -0.17
CA LEU A 48 -5.33 11.84 0.09
C LEU A 48 -6.68 11.93 -0.64
N LYS A 49 -7.22 13.14 -0.80
CA LYS A 49 -8.49 13.40 -1.48
C LYS A 49 -8.47 12.91 -2.93
N GLU A 50 -7.35 13.07 -3.63
CA GLU A 50 -7.22 12.67 -5.02
C GLU A 50 -7.26 11.14 -5.21
N GLN A 51 -6.90 10.39 -4.16
CA GLN A 51 -6.76 8.92 -4.19
C GLN A 51 -7.93 8.19 -3.52
N THR A 52 -8.87 8.93 -2.93
CA THR A 52 -9.99 8.39 -2.16
C THR A 52 -11.30 8.66 -2.89
N ASP A 53 -12.14 7.64 -3.01
CA ASP A 53 -13.55 7.79 -3.35
C ASP A 53 -14.32 8.00 -2.04
N PHE A 54 -14.79 9.23 -1.81
CA PHE A 54 -15.48 9.60 -0.57
C PHE A 54 -16.94 9.15 -0.54
N GLU A 55 -17.58 8.98 -1.69
CA GLU A 55 -18.96 8.52 -1.77
C GLU A 55 -19.06 7.08 -1.28
N HIS A 56 -18.18 6.23 -1.79
CA HIS A 56 -18.11 4.81 -1.44
C HIS A 56 -17.16 4.49 -0.28
N ARG A 57 -16.41 5.50 0.21
CA ARG A 57 -15.46 5.40 1.33
C ARG A 57 -14.36 4.34 1.12
N ILE A 58 -13.84 4.26 -0.10
CA ILE A 58 -12.83 3.29 -0.52
C ILE A 58 -11.69 3.98 -1.28
N PRO A 59 -10.48 3.41 -1.32
CA PRO A 59 -9.43 3.92 -2.17
C PRO A 59 -9.75 3.66 -3.65
N LYS A 60 -9.33 4.58 -4.52
CA LYS A 60 -9.48 4.44 -5.98
C LYS A 60 -8.64 3.30 -6.53
N GLU A 61 -7.41 3.12 -6.02
CA GLU A 61 -6.59 1.95 -6.34
C GLU A 61 -6.71 0.89 -5.23
N GLN A 62 -7.12 -0.31 -5.61
CA GLN A 62 -7.27 -1.46 -4.70
C GLN A 62 -6.30 -2.57 -5.10
N TRP A 63 -5.04 -2.44 -4.66
CA TRP A 63 -3.95 -3.34 -5.08
C TRP A 63 -4.24 -4.82 -4.79
N TRP A 64 -4.95 -5.13 -3.71
CA TRP A 64 -5.27 -6.52 -3.32
C TRP A 64 -6.26 -7.18 -4.29
N LEU A 65 -7.04 -6.42 -5.06
CA LEU A 65 -7.92 -7.01 -6.08
C LEU A 65 -7.11 -7.71 -7.18
N LYS A 66 -5.87 -7.27 -7.42
CA LYS A 66 -4.94 -7.93 -8.34
C LYS A 66 -4.54 -9.34 -7.88
N LEU A 67 -4.78 -9.70 -6.61
CA LEU A 67 -4.56 -11.06 -6.09
C LEU A 67 -5.73 -12.03 -6.38
N ARG A 68 -6.90 -11.52 -6.83
CA ARG A 68 -8.07 -12.36 -7.10
C ARG A 68 -7.80 -13.50 -8.08
N PRO A 69 -7.07 -13.31 -9.20
CA PRO A 69 -6.74 -14.42 -10.12
C PRO A 69 -5.95 -15.53 -9.43
N ILE A 70 -4.95 -15.18 -8.61
CA ILE A 70 -4.13 -16.14 -7.84
C ILE A 70 -5.03 -16.95 -6.90
N LEU A 71 -5.93 -16.28 -6.18
CA LEU A 71 -6.86 -16.95 -5.28
C LEU A 71 -7.77 -17.95 -6.01
N LYS A 72 -8.25 -17.60 -7.22
CA LYS A 72 -9.08 -18.51 -8.03
C LYS A 72 -8.32 -19.74 -8.51
N ILE A 73 -7.04 -19.58 -8.89
CA ILE A 73 -6.16 -20.70 -9.25
C ILE A 73 -5.97 -21.65 -8.06
N LEU A 74 -5.64 -21.10 -6.88
CA LEU A 74 -5.44 -21.88 -5.66
C LEU A 74 -6.71 -22.61 -5.22
N ALA A 75 -7.88 -22.02 -5.46
CA ALA A 75 -9.18 -22.63 -5.20
C ALA A 75 -9.63 -23.65 -6.27
N LYS A 76 -8.80 -23.91 -7.30
CA LYS A 76 -9.13 -24.78 -8.46
C LYS A 76 -10.45 -24.40 -9.16
N TYR A 77 -10.73 -23.10 -9.25
CA TYR A 77 -11.92 -22.61 -9.94
C TYR A 77 -11.76 -22.78 -11.46
N SER A 78 -12.80 -23.28 -12.15
CA SER A 78 -12.83 -23.28 -13.61
C SER A 78 -13.10 -21.86 -14.10
N ILE A 79 -12.05 -21.17 -14.55
CA ILE A 79 -12.13 -19.83 -15.12
C ILE A 79 -11.25 -19.72 -16.36
N GLU A 80 -11.71 -18.94 -17.33
CA GLU A 80 -10.87 -18.43 -18.41
C GLU A 80 -9.99 -17.31 -17.83
N LEU A 81 -8.69 -17.57 -17.76
CA LEU A 81 -7.69 -16.59 -17.35
C LEU A 81 -7.13 -15.92 -18.61
N ASP A 82 -7.26 -14.61 -18.72
CA ASP A 82 -6.52 -13.84 -19.72
C ASP A 82 -5.02 -13.88 -19.36
N THR A 83 -4.24 -14.58 -20.17
CA THR A 83 -2.79 -14.77 -20.01
C THR A 83 -1.97 -13.91 -20.97
N SER A 84 -2.59 -12.88 -21.57
CA SER A 84 -1.97 -12.01 -22.56
C SER A 84 -0.73 -11.25 -22.04
N GLU A 85 -0.70 -10.90 -20.75
CA GLU A 85 0.48 -10.29 -20.12
C GLU A 85 1.57 -11.35 -19.85
N LYS A 86 2.57 -11.38 -20.73
CA LYS A 86 3.77 -12.22 -20.57
C LYS A 86 4.62 -11.68 -19.42
N ALA A 87 4.49 -12.26 -18.24
CA ALA A 87 5.48 -12.07 -17.19
C ALA A 87 6.81 -12.70 -17.64
N HIS A 88 7.89 -11.92 -17.65
CA HIS A 88 9.23 -12.45 -17.92
C HIS A 88 9.62 -13.37 -16.74
N LEU A 89 9.40 -14.67 -16.92
CA LEU A 89 9.81 -15.69 -15.95
C LEU A 89 11.34 -15.71 -15.91
N GLU A 90 11.94 -15.01 -14.95
CA GLU A 90 13.36 -15.18 -14.69
C GLU A 90 13.62 -16.62 -14.22
N HIS A 91 14.61 -17.24 -14.85
CA HIS A 91 14.99 -18.65 -14.79
C HIS A 91 14.68 -19.36 -13.46
N VAL A 92 13.57 -20.11 -13.44
CA VAL A 92 13.39 -21.21 -12.49
C VAL A 92 14.49 -22.22 -12.81
N ARG A 93 15.56 -22.25 -12.01
CA ARG A 93 16.59 -23.29 -12.13
C ARG A 93 15.92 -24.63 -11.87
N HIS A 94 15.57 -25.35 -12.94
CA HIS A 94 15.16 -26.74 -12.88
C HIS A 94 16.30 -27.52 -12.21
N LYS A 95 16.12 -27.89 -10.94
CA LYS A 95 16.81 -29.06 -10.40
C LYS A 95 16.24 -30.25 -11.18
N ARG A 96 17.02 -30.81 -12.10
CA ARG A 96 16.68 -32.10 -12.72
C ARG A 96 16.40 -33.08 -11.59
N VAL A 97 15.19 -33.60 -11.55
CA VAL A 97 14.88 -34.79 -10.76
C VAL A 97 15.69 -35.91 -11.41
N SER A 98 16.69 -36.41 -10.70
CA SER A 98 17.39 -37.63 -11.09
C SER A 98 16.38 -38.76 -11.02
N LEU A 99 15.81 -39.12 -12.18
CA LEU A 99 15.18 -40.42 -12.37
C LEU A 99 16.33 -41.43 -12.30
N GLU A 100 16.47 -42.11 -11.17
CA GLU A 100 17.22 -43.35 -11.11
C GLU A 100 16.43 -44.40 -11.89
N SER A 101 16.71 -44.47 -13.18
CA SER A 101 16.55 -45.69 -13.95
C SER A 101 17.88 -46.42 -13.91
N ASN A 102 17.94 -47.58 -13.25
CA ASN A 102 18.81 -48.68 -13.64
C ASN A 102 18.34 -49.97 -12.93
N ILE A 103 17.74 -50.85 -13.74
CA ILE A 103 17.82 -52.33 -13.76
C ILE A 103 17.51 -53.07 -12.47
#